data_AF-A0A2E6C6J6-F1
#
_entry.id   AF-A0A2E6C6J6-F1
#
_cell.length_a   1.000
_cell.length_b   1.000
_cell.length_c   1.000
_cell.angle_alpha   90.00
_cell.angle_beta   90.00
_cell.angle_gamma   90.00
#
_symmetry.space_group_name_H-M   'P 1'
#
loop_
_entity.id
_entity.type
_entity.pdbx_description
1 polymer ?
#
loop_
_entity_poly.entity_id
_entity_poly.type
_entity_poly.pdbx_seq_one_letter_code
_entity_poly.pdbx_strand_id
1 'polypeptide(L)'
;MDYDSHTLLELKTMCKDRGLKVSGTKAEVVIRLMEDDESKEPQSIVISKPNVHLNQQQMYGGQQPTQIFITNNTTSVVQITGIGIIGYGLFRVFFGLVFSEWQAEESFFALIIGLSYIFGGILSVQGYKIGLQLTLVTLLISGILSLIYHDDFGPLSIGMGGFWPIELSLFCSGFCMLIVAMPLLTADQSNFRAGTPNYLRTFLDTADTLSPIPLYFGGEDKNDQVEKKIVINCAICNSPLKVPTEYKGKVKCPSCGEKFQID
;
A
#
# COMPACT_ATOMS: atom_id res chain seq x y z
N MET A 1 26.15 26.03 5.98
CA MET A 1 26.20 27.51 5.87
C MET A 1 25.12 28.07 6.78
N ASP A 2 25.45 28.84 7.82
CA ASP A 2 24.48 29.38 8.80
C ASP A 2 24.06 30.81 8.44
N TYR A 3 22.84 30.96 7.90
CA TYR A 3 22.29 32.24 7.43
C TYR A 3 21.33 32.92 8.41
N ASP A 4 20.96 32.23 9.49
CA ASP A 4 19.95 32.71 10.45
C ASP A 4 20.45 33.87 11.33
N SER A 5 21.75 33.97 11.54
CA SER A 5 22.42 35.02 12.32
C SER A 5 22.53 36.37 11.61
N HIS A 6 22.31 36.41 10.28
CA HIS A 6 22.42 37.62 9.50
C HIS A 6 21.16 38.49 9.55
N THR A 7 21.38 39.80 9.45
CA THR A 7 20.28 40.77 9.39
C THR A 7 19.63 40.77 8.01
N LEU A 8 18.35 41.17 7.96
CA LEU A 8 17.57 41.19 6.72
C LEU A 8 18.16 42.08 5.61
N LEU A 9 18.94 43.11 5.99
CA LEU A 9 19.64 43.95 5.02
C LEU A 9 20.79 43.19 4.37
N GLU A 10 21.61 42.50 5.16
CA GLU A 10 22.78 41.74 4.69
C GLU A 10 22.37 40.56 3.80
N LEU A 11 21.29 39.87 4.14
CA LEU A 11 20.74 38.79 3.32
C LEU A 11 20.28 39.31 1.95
N LYS A 12 19.70 40.51 1.89
CA LYS A 12 19.26 41.13 0.64
C LYS A 12 20.42 41.65 -0.21
N THR A 13 21.49 42.15 0.41
CA THR A 13 22.71 42.52 -0.33
C THR A 13 23.39 41.30 -0.91
N MET A 14 23.49 40.21 -0.13
CA MET A 14 24.02 38.93 -0.62
C MET A 14 23.20 38.35 -1.76
N CYS A 15 21.87 38.43 -1.72
CA CYS A 15 21.03 38.05 -2.87
C CYS A 15 21.26 38.94 -4.10
N LYS A 16 21.41 40.26 -3.90
CA LYS A 16 21.61 41.20 -5.01
C LYS A 16 22.95 40.96 -5.72
N ASP A 17 24.02 40.70 -4.96
CA ASP A 17 25.35 40.45 -5.48
C ASP A 17 25.44 39.11 -6.24
N ARG A 18 24.57 38.15 -5.91
CA ARG A 18 24.44 36.85 -6.58
C ARG A 18 23.44 36.86 -7.73
N GLY A 19 22.79 37.99 -8.02
CA GLY A 19 21.79 38.10 -9.10
C GLY A 19 20.43 37.47 -8.78
N LEU A 20 20.19 37.14 -7.50
CA LEU A 20 18.95 36.54 -7.02
C LEU A 20 17.88 37.61 -6.73
N LYS A 21 16.61 37.20 -6.86
CA LYS A 21 15.46 38.05 -6.55
C LYS A 21 15.51 38.47 -5.07
N VAL A 22 15.50 39.78 -4.79
CA VAL A 22 15.59 40.37 -3.43
C VAL A 22 14.24 40.58 -2.73
N SER A 23 13.15 40.17 -3.36
CA SER A 23 11.78 40.31 -2.83
C SER A 23 11.36 39.03 -2.11
N GLY A 24 10.93 39.13 -0.85
CA GLY A 24 10.50 37.99 -0.02
C GLY A 24 10.62 38.25 1.48
N THR A 25 10.11 37.31 2.28
CA THR A 25 10.30 37.27 3.75
C THR A 25 11.72 36.81 4.10
N LYS A 26 12.19 37.04 5.35
CA LYS A 26 13.56 36.65 5.78
C LYS A 26 13.87 35.18 5.45
N ALA A 27 12.94 34.28 5.76
CA ALA A 27 13.08 32.85 5.51
C ALA A 27 13.20 32.52 4.02
N GLU A 28 12.42 33.18 3.17
CA GLU A 28 12.43 32.94 1.72
C GLU A 28 13.74 33.40 1.06
N VAL A 29 14.34 34.47 1.57
CA VAL A 29 15.66 34.96 1.13
C VAL A 29 16.78 34.02 1.60
N VAL A 30 16.68 33.50 2.83
CA VAL A 30 17.64 32.52 3.38
C VAL A 30 17.60 31.22 2.57
N ILE A 31 16.42 30.66 2.32
CA ILE A 31 16.25 29.42 1.54
C ILE A 31 16.87 29.58 0.15
N ARG A 32 16.63 30.69 -0.55
CA ARG A 32 17.23 30.95 -1.87
C ARG A 32 18.75 31.05 -1.83
N LEU A 33 19.33 31.63 -0.78
CA LEU A 33 20.78 31.69 -0.62
C LEU A 33 21.39 30.30 -0.35
N MET A 34 20.69 29.46 0.40
CA MET A 34 21.10 28.08 0.67
C MET A 34 21.04 27.22 -0.61
N GLU A 35 19.96 27.32 -1.39
CA GLU A 35 19.81 26.62 -2.68
C GLU A 35 20.91 27.01 -3.69
N ASP A 36 21.25 28.29 -3.75
CA ASP A 36 22.32 28.78 -4.64
C ASP A 36 23.70 28.25 -4.23
N ASP A 37 24.00 28.13 -2.94
CA ASP A 37 25.28 27.57 -2.48
C ASP A 37 25.38 26.07 -2.73
N GLU A 38 24.30 25.32 -2.49
CA GLU A 38 24.24 23.87 -2.77
C GLU A 38 24.42 23.57 -4.26
N SER A 39 23.95 24.47 -5.13
CA SER A 39 24.12 24.34 -6.58
C SER A 39 25.55 24.56 -7.08
N LYS A 40 26.41 25.20 -6.25
CA LYS A 40 27.77 25.62 -6.64
C LYS A 40 28.87 24.69 -6.10
N GLU A 41 28.55 23.79 -5.19
CA GLU A 41 29.49 22.76 -4.74
C GLU A 41 29.56 21.59 -5.74
N PRO A 42 30.77 21.05 -6.05
CA PRO A 42 30.89 19.89 -6.92
C PRO A 42 30.37 18.65 -6.19
N GLN A 43 29.13 18.26 -6.48
CA GLN A 43 28.54 17.05 -5.89
C GLN A 43 29.30 15.79 -6.33
N SER A 44 29.71 15.01 -5.33
CA SER A 44 30.21 13.66 -5.49
C SER A 44 29.09 12.76 -6.04
N ILE A 45 29.39 12.16 -7.18
CA ILE A 45 28.73 11.07 -7.90
C ILE A 45 27.78 10.24 -7.01
N VAL A 46 26.47 10.43 -7.19
CA VAL A 46 25.48 9.38 -6.92
C VAL A 46 24.87 8.98 -8.25
N ILE A 47 25.17 7.74 -8.64
CA ILE A 47 24.79 7.10 -9.89
C ILE A 47 23.26 7.09 -10.00
N SER A 48 22.73 7.96 -10.86
CA SER A 48 21.39 7.82 -11.43
C SER A 48 21.56 7.25 -12.84
N LYS A 49 21.01 6.06 -13.09
CA LYS A 49 20.89 5.49 -14.43
C LYS A 49 19.42 5.47 -14.87
N PRO A 50 19.18 5.50 -16.19
CA PRO A 50 18.29 6.48 -16.80
C PRO A 50 16.96 5.87 -17.23
N ASN A 51 15.93 6.70 -17.46
CA ASN A 51 15.03 6.47 -18.58
C ASN A 51 14.47 7.79 -19.11
N VAL A 52 15.09 8.17 -20.23
CA VAL A 52 14.55 8.87 -21.40
C VAL A 52 13.03 8.94 -21.42
N HIS A 53 12.46 10.14 -21.43
CA HIS A 53 11.34 10.45 -22.33
C HIS A 53 11.43 11.91 -22.76
N LEU A 54 11.60 12.05 -24.07
CA LEU A 54 11.91 13.26 -24.81
C LEU A 54 10.74 14.25 -24.82
N ASN A 55 11.09 15.51 -24.70
CA ASN A 55 10.27 16.70 -24.84
C ASN A 55 9.51 16.75 -26.19
N GLN A 56 8.19 16.93 -26.16
CA GLN A 56 7.52 17.73 -27.18
C GLN A 56 6.34 18.49 -26.57
N GLN A 57 6.44 19.82 -26.70
CA GLN A 57 5.45 20.81 -26.32
C GLN A 57 4.25 20.75 -27.26
N GLN A 58 3.03 20.80 -26.71
CA GLN A 58 1.91 21.55 -27.30
C GLN A 58 0.83 21.80 -26.24
N MET A 59 0.48 23.08 -26.06
CA MET A 59 -0.57 23.56 -25.16
C MET A 59 -1.95 23.12 -25.64
N TYR A 60 -2.85 22.74 -24.71
CA TYR A 60 -4.25 23.20 -24.63
C TYR A 60 -4.87 22.69 -23.32
N GLY A 61 -5.66 23.55 -22.67
CA GLY A 61 -6.15 23.39 -21.30
C GLY A 61 -7.05 22.17 -21.06
N GLY A 62 -6.77 21.48 -19.96
CA GLY A 62 -7.63 20.47 -19.36
C GLY A 62 -6.98 20.02 -18.06
N GLN A 63 -7.59 20.34 -16.93
CA GLN A 63 -7.16 19.88 -15.61
C GLN A 63 -7.19 18.34 -15.60
N GLN A 64 -6.02 17.72 -15.79
CA GLN A 64 -5.83 16.33 -15.42
C GLN A 64 -5.61 16.31 -13.91
N PRO A 65 -6.29 15.42 -13.16
CA PRO A 65 -6.10 15.34 -11.73
C PRO A 65 -4.61 15.11 -11.51
N THR A 66 -4.01 15.95 -10.67
CA THR A 66 -2.67 15.77 -10.14
C THR A 66 -2.49 14.30 -9.83
N GLN A 67 -1.69 13.61 -10.63
CA GLN A 67 -1.25 12.26 -10.32
C GLN A 67 -0.61 12.38 -8.95
N ILE A 68 -1.32 11.86 -7.95
CA ILE A 68 -0.82 11.82 -6.60
C ILE A 68 0.38 10.89 -6.71
N PHE A 69 1.58 11.47 -6.75
CA PHE A 69 2.78 10.73 -6.42
C PHE A 69 2.62 10.37 -4.95
N ILE A 70 1.95 9.24 -4.72
CA ILE A 70 1.98 8.54 -3.44
C ILE A 70 3.44 8.15 -3.30
N THR A 71 4.22 9.02 -2.67
CA THR A 71 5.56 8.67 -2.23
C THR A 71 5.37 7.47 -1.33
N ASN A 72 5.82 6.32 -1.83
CA ASN A 72 5.62 5.06 -1.16
C ASN A 72 6.62 5.01 -0.01
N ASN A 73 6.23 5.49 1.16
CA ASN A 73 6.99 5.31 2.39
C ASN A 73 6.65 3.96 3.05
N THR A 74 6.35 2.89 2.27
CA THR A 74 6.26 1.54 2.84
C THR A 74 7.46 1.35 3.75
N THR A 75 7.20 1.21 5.05
CA THR A 75 8.25 1.04 6.04
C THR A 75 9.13 -0.10 5.58
N SER A 76 10.45 0.06 5.63
CA SER A 76 11.40 -0.97 5.18
C SER A 76 11.07 -2.36 5.77
N VAL A 77 10.47 -2.37 6.96
CA VAL A 77 9.96 -3.57 7.63
C VAL A 77 8.88 -4.31 6.82
N VAL A 78 7.89 -3.61 6.26
CA VAL A 78 6.81 -4.24 5.46
C VAL A 78 7.37 -4.83 4.16
N GLN A 79 8.29 -4.13 3.50
CA GLN A 79 8.93 -4.64 2.28
C GLN A 79 9.81 -5.86 2.59
N ILE A 80 10.62 -5.81 3.64
CA ILE A 80 11.50 -6.92 4.06
C ILE A 80 10.64 -8.14 4.44
N THR A 81 9.59 -7.94 5.24
CA THR A 81 8.66 -9.02 5.60
C THR A 81 7.99 -9.59 4.36
N GLY A 82 7.54 -8.76 3.41
CA GLY A 82 6.96 -9.20 2.14
C GLY A 82 7.91 -10.06 1.32
N ILE A 83 9.17 -9.64 1.16
CA ILE A 83 10.21 -10.40 0.45
C ILE A 83 10.48 -11.74 1.17
N GLY A 84 10.55 -11.73 2.51
CA GLY A 84 10.72 -12.94 3.31
C GLY A 84 9.60 -13.96 3.09
N ILE A 85 8.35 -13.50 3.03
CA ILE A 85 7.18 -14.36 2.75
C ILE A 85 7.27 -14.95 1.33
N ILE A 86 7.66 -14.16 0.33
CA ILE A 86 7.82 -14.65 -1.05
C ILE A 86 8.90 -15.73 -1.10
N GLY A 87 10.06 -15.52 -0.45
CA GLY A 87 11.13 -16.50 -0.38
C GLY A 87 10.69 -17.80 0.29
N TYR A 88 9.95 -17.71 1.39
CA TYR A 88 9.37 -18.86 2.07
C TYR A 88 8.34 -19.61 1.20
N GLY A 89 7.47 -18.87 0.48
CA GLY A 89 6.50 -19.44 -0.44
C GLY A 89 7.17 -20.20 -1.59
N LEU A 90 8.22 -19.64 -2.18
CA LEU A 90 9.00 -20.31 -3.24
C LEU A 90 9.68 -21.59 -2.73
N PHE A 91 10.26 -21.53 -1.52
CA PHE A 91 10.84 -22.71 -0.89
C PHE A 91 9.79 -23.80 -0.67
N ARG A 92 8.58 -23.45 -0.21
CA ARG A 92 7.46 -24.40 -0.04
C ARG A 92 7.00 -25.00 -1.36
N VAL A 93 6.84 -24.20 -2.41
CA VAL A 93 6.51 -24.71 -3.76
C VAL A 93 7.60 -25.66 -4.25
N PHE A 94 8.87 -25.31 -4.07
CA PHE A 94 9.99 -26.17 -4.45
C PHE A 94 9.93 -27.52 -3.74
N PHE A 95 9.70 -27.55 -2.42
CA PHE A 95 9.53 -28.81 -1.68
C PHE A 95 8.29 -29.59 -2.13
N GLY A 96 7.17 -28.92 -2.39
CA GLY A 96 5.96 -29.56 -2.93
C GLY A 96 6.19 -30.20 -4.31
N LEU A 97 7.01 -29.58 -5.17
CA LEU A 97 7.37 -30.16 -6.47
C LEU A 97 8.30 -31.35 -6.34
N VAL A 98 9.32 -31.27 -5.48
CA VAL A 98 10.29 -32.35 -5.27
C VAL A 98 9.61 -33.62 -4.72
N PHE A 99 8.62 -33.47 -3.85
CA PHE A 99 7.89 -34.60 -3.25
C PHE A 99 6.62 -35.01 -4.01
N SER A 100 6.32 -34.34 -5.13
CA SER A 100 5.09 -34.59 -5.91
C SER A 100 4.96 -36.01 -6.43
N GLU A 101 6.08 -36.71 -6.67
CA GLU A 101 6.09 -38.10 -7.14
C GLU A 101 5.89 -39.13 -6.02
N TRP A 102 6.19 -38.78 -4.77
CA TRP A 102 6.18 -39.70 -3.64
C TRP A 102 4.85 -39.66 -2.87
N GLN A 103 4.26 -38.47 -2.75
CA GLN A 103 2.99 -38.24 -2.05
C GLN A 103 2.19 -37.16 -2.80
N ALA A 104 1.42 -37.57 -3.80
CA ALA A 104 0.69 -36.65 -4.68
C ALA A 104 -0.38 -35.82 -3.94
N GLU A 105 -1.07 -36.41 -2.96
CA GLU A 105 -2.16 -35.73 -2.24
C GLU A 105 -1.65 -34.59 -1.35
N GLU A 106 -0.59 -34.82 -0.58
CA GLU A 106 0.01 -33.80 0.29
C GLU A 106 0.73 -32.70 -0.49
N SER A 107 1.37 -33.08 -1.60
CA SER A 107 2.06 -32.15 -2.49
C SER A 107 1.10 -31.14 -3.12
N PHE A 108 -0.13 -31.55 -3.43
CA PHE A 108 -1.14 -30.64 -3.96
C PHE A 108 -1.49 -29.51 -2.97
N PHE A 109 -1.73 -29.85 -1.70
CA PHE A 109 -1.99 -28.85 -0.67
C PHE A 109 -0.77 -27.95 -0.43
N ALA A 110 0.44 -28.51 -0.41
CA ALA A 110 1.68 -27.74 -0.27
C ALA A 110 1.85 -26.72 -1.42
N LEU A 111 1.49 -27.08 -2.65
CA LEU A 111 1.53 -26.19 -3.81
C LEU A 111 0.51 -25.06 -3.70
N ILE A 112 -0.74 -25.35 -3.33
CA ILE A 112 -1.76 -24.31 -3.14
C ILE A 112 -1.34 -23.32 -2.06
N ILE A 113 -0.85 -23.82 -0.93
CA ILE A 113 -0.37 -23.00 0.18
C ILE A 113 0.86 -22.18 -0.24
N GLY A 114 1.79 -22.78 -1.00
CA GLY A 114 2.96 -22.08 -1.53
C GLY A 114 2.58 -20.93 -2.47
N LEU A 115 1.60 -21.16 -3.35
CA LEU A 115 1.08 -20.12 -4.25
C LEU A 115 0.35 -19.00 -3.50
N SER A 116 -0.43 -19.32 -2.47
CA SER A 116 -1.09 -18.29 -1.66
C SER A 116 -0.09 -17.45 -0.86
N TYR A 117 1.03 -18.03 -0.40
CA TYR A 117 2.14 -17.26 0.18
C TYR A 117 2.78 -16.29 -0.80
N ILE A 118 3.04 -16.75 -2.03
CA ILE A 118 3.63 -15.90 -3.07
C ILE A 118 2.68 -14.73 -3.37
N PHE A 119 1.39 -15.01 -3.55
CA PHE A 119 0.38 -13.98 -3.81
C PHE A 119 0.25 -12.99 -2.65
N GLY A 120 0.17 -13.48 -1.40
CA GLY A 120 0.12 -12.65 -0.20
C GLY A 120 1.39 -11.83 0.03
N GLY A 121 2.56 -12.37 -0.31
CA GLY A 121 3.84 -11.69 -0.25
C GLY A 121 3.94 -10.54 -1.25
N ILE A 122 3.49 -10.74 -2.50
CA ILE A 122 3.45 -9.69 -3.53
C ILE A 122 2.57 -8.52 -3.08
N LEU A 123 1.39 -8.81 -2.53
CA LEU A 123 0.49 -7.79 -1.98
C LEU A 123 1.11 -7.02 -0.81
N SER A 124 1.86 -7.73 0.03
CA SER A 124 2.56 -7.13 1.17
C SER A 124 3.68 -6.20 0.72
N VAL A 125 4.46 -6.55 -0.31
CA VAL A 125 5.48 -5.68 -0.91
C VAL A 125 4.88 -4.41 -1.51
N GLN A 126 3.66 -4.50 -2.05
CA GLN A 126 2.91 -3.34 -2.55
C GLN A 126 2.34 -2.44 -1.43
N GLY A 127 2.44 -2.85 -0.16
CA GLY A 127 1.98 -2.08 1.00
C GLY A 127 0.48 -2.21 1.28
N TYR A 128 -0.18 -3.25 0.77
CA TYR A 128 -1.59 -3.51 1.02
C TYR A 128 -1.78 -4.35 2.30
N LYS A 129 -2.64 -3.90 3.22
CA LYS A 129 -2.99 -4.63 4.47
C LYS A 129 -3.57 -6.01 4.21
N ILE A 130 -4.35 -6.15 3.13
CA ILE A 130 -4.97 -7.42 2.75
C ILE A 130 -3.93 -8.50 2.46
N GLY A 131 -2.73 -8.12 1.98
CA GLY A 131 -1.63 -9.06 1.77
C GLY A 131 -1.20 -9.71 3.08
N LEU A 132 -0.94 -8.90 4.11
CA LEU A 132 -0.52 -9.38 5.42
C LEU A 132 -1.62 -10.27 6.07
N GLN A 133 -2.88 -9.86 6.00
CA GLN A 133 -4.00 -10.64 6.52
C GLN A 133 -4.14 -11.99 5.80
N LEU A 134 -4.05 -12.01 4.47
CA LEU A 134 -4.11 -13.24 3.68
C LEU A 134 -2.99 -14.21 4.05
N THR A 135 -1.77 -13.68 4.29
CA THR A 135 -0.63 -14.51 4.72
C THR A 135 -0.79 -15.07 6.13
N LEU A 136 -1.39 -14.31 7.05
CA LEU A 136 -1.72 -14.80 8.40
C LEU A 136 -2.77 -15.92 8.36
N VAL A 137 -3.84 -15.75 7.59
CA VAL A 137 -4.88 -16.79 7.40
C VAL A 137 -4.26 -18.04 6.76
N THR A 138 -3.40 -17.87 5.77
CA THR A 138 -2.68 -18.98 5.13
C THR A 138 -1.77 -19.72 6.12
N LEU A 139 -1.03 -19.01 6.98
CA LEU A 139 -0.21 -19.62 8.05
C LEU A 139 -1.05 -20.44 9.03
N LEU A 140 -2.22 -19.92 9.39
CA LEU A 140 -3.13 -20.63 10.30
C LEU A 140 -3.63 -21.93 9.65
N ILE A 141 -4.10 -21.87 8.40
CA ILE A 141 -4.57 -23.06 7.66
C ILE A 141 -3.42 -24.06 7.47
N SER A 142 -2.22 -23.57 7.10
CA SER A 142 -1.02 -24.40 6.94
C SER A 142 -0.60 -25.08 8.24
N GLY A 143 -0.68 -24.38 9.38
CA GLY A 143 -0.37 -24.93 10.70
C GLY A 143 -1.35 -26.03 11.12
N ILE A 144 -2.65 -25.85 10.83
CA ILE A 144 -3.67 -26.88 11.07
C ILE A 144 -3.40 -28.11 10.18
N LEU A 145 -3.10 -27.91 8.90
CA LEU A 145 -2.76 -29.03 8.01
C LEU A 145 -1.51 -29.77 8.51
N SER A 146 -0.49 -29.06 9.01
CA SER A 146 0.71 -29.69 9.58
C SER A 146 0.40 -30.56 10.81
N LEU A 147 -0.63 -30.25 11.58
CA LEU A 147 -1.08 -31.06 12.72
C LEU A 147 -1.83 -32.31 12.27
N ILE A 148 -2.59 -32.24 11.18
CA ILE A 148 -3.34 -33.39 10.65
C ILE A 148 -2.38 -34.41 10.03
N TYR A 149 -1.35 -33.94 9.32
CA TYR A 149 -0.38 -34.78 8.59
C TYR A 149 0.94 -34.97 9.37
N HIS A 150 0.89 -35.15 10.69
CA HIS A 150 2.10 -35.18 11.53
C HIS A 150 2.88 -36.51 11.49
N ASP A 151 2.27 -37.59 11.01
CA ASP A 151 2.81 -38.94 11.10
C ASP A 151 3.84 -39.28 10.01
N ASP A 152 3.76 -38.59 8.87
CA ASP A 152 4.56 -38.90 7.69
C ASP A 152 5.55 -37.77 7.35
N PHE A 153 6.69 -38.16 6.77
CA PHE A 153 7.67 -37.22 6.25
C PHE A 153 7.18 -36.69 4.90
N GLY A 154 6.64 -35.47 4.90
CA GLY A 154 5.98 -34.90 3.73
C GLY A 154 6.30 -33.41 3.51
N PRO A 155 5.87 -32.84 2.37
CA PRO A 155 6.09 -31.44 2.03
C PRO A 155 5.36 -30.46 2.99
N LEU A 156 4.36 -30.98 3.72
CA LEU A 156 3.59 -30.23 4.70
C LEU A 156 4.22 -30.23 6.10
N SER A 157 4.92 -31.32 6.48
CA SER A 157 5.45 -31.55 7.83
C SER A 157 6.74 -32.37 7.79
N ILE A 158 7.75 -31.96 8.57
CA ILE A 158 8.99 -32.74 8.81
C ILE A 158 8.69 -33.75 9.92
N GLY A 159 7.75 -34.66 9.65
CA GLY A 159 7.43 -35.78 10.54
C GLY A 159 8.47 -36.88 10.36
N MET A 160 9.53 -36.89 11.18
CA MET A 160 10.48 -38.00 11.19
C MET A 160 10.22 -38.88 12.42
N GLY A 161 9.13 -39.67 12.35
CA GLY A 161 8.86 -40.81 13.23
C GLY A 161 9.06 -40.57 14.74
N GLY A 162 8.57 -39.45 15.27
CA GLY A 162 8.64 -39.14 16.71
C GLY A 162 10.01 -38.71 17.25
N PHE A 163 11.02 -38.51 16.40
CA PHE A 163 12.34 -38.02 16.82
C PHE A 163 12.41 -36.49 16.96
N TRP A 164 11.64 -35.75 16.15
CA TRP A 164 11.58 -34.29 16.23
C TRP A 164 10.31 -33.85 16.96
N PRO A 165 10.41 -32.97 17.97
CA PRO A 165 9.25 -32.52 18.71
C PRO A 165 8.34 -31.69 17.80
N ILE A 166 7.03 -31.95 17.89
CA ILE A 166 5.96 -31.13 17.26
C ILE A 166 6.16 -29.64 17.62
N GLU A 167 6.73 -29.39 18.79
CA GLU A 167 7.15 -28.07 19.27
C GLU A 167 8.01 -27.32 18.25
N LEU A 168 8.95 -27.96 17.55
CA LEU A 168 9.80 -27.27 16.57
C LEU A 168 9.01 -26.79 15.35
N SER A 169 8.03 -27.57 14.89
CA SER A 169 7.13 -27.18 13.78
C SER A 169 6.19 -26.04 14.20
N LEU A 170 5.71 -26.08 15.45
CA LEU A 170 4.91 -25.02 16.07
C LEU A 170 5.73 -23.76 16.29
N PHE A 171 7.01 -23.86 16.66
CA PHE A 171 7.92 -22.73 16.78
C PHE A 171 8.21 -22.09 15.42
N CYS A 172 8.44 -22.89 14.37
CA CYS A 172 8.65 -22.37 13.02
C CYS A 172 7.40 -21.59 12.53
N SER A 173 6.22 -22.19 12.65
CA SER A 173 4.96 -21.57 12.23
C SER A 173 4.59 -20.36 13.10
N GLY A 174 4.80 -20.45 14.42
CA GLY A 174 4.55 -19.37 15.38
C GLY A 174 5.50 -18.18 15.20
N PHE A 175 6.77 -18.46 14.92
CA PHE A 175 7.76 -17.42 14.61
C PHE A 175 7.42 -16.71 13.29
N CYS A 176 7.00 -17.46 12.26
CA CYS A 176 6.49 -16.87 11.03
C CYS A 176 5.25 -16.00 11.27
N MET A 177 4.29 -16.44 12.09
CA MET A 177 3.13 -15.61 12.44
C MET A 177 3.54 -14.33 13.18
N LEU A 178 4.50 -14.39 14.10
CA LEU A 178 4.99 -13.22 14.83
C LEU A 178 5.65 -12.22 13.86
N ILE A 179 6.55 -12.71 12.99
CA ILE A 179 7.21 -11.87 11.97
C ILE A 179 6.18 -11.19 11.05
N VAL A 180 5.16 -11.94 10.62
CA VAL A 180 4.11 -11.41 9.73
C VAL A 180 3.14 -10.49 10.48
N ALA A 181 2.89 -10.69 11.76
CA ALA A 181 2.07 -9.81 12.58
C ALA A 181 2.81 -8.54 13.03
N MET A 182 4.13 -8.55 13.07
CA MET A 182 4.94 -7.43 13.55
C MET A 182 4.70 -6.12 12.78
N PRO A 183 4.61 -6.10 11.43
CA PRO A 183 4.25 -4.89 10.70
C PRO A 183 2.85 -4.37 11.02
N LEU A 184 1.87 -5.22 11.36
CA LEU A 184 0.53 -4.79 11.77
C LEU A 184 0.52 -4.06 13.12
N LEU A 185 1.41 -4.45 14.03
CA LEU A 185 1.51 -3.89 15.38
C LEU A 185 2.42 -2.67 15.46
N THR A 186 3.43 -2.59 14.58
CA THR A 186 4.47 -1.55 14.64
C THR A 186 4.27 -0.42 13.64
N ALA A 187 3.58 -0.66 12.52
CA ALA A 187 3.31 0.38 11.53
C ALA A 187 1.97 1.07 11.84
N ASP A 188 1.99 2.41 11.94
CA ASP A 188 0.77 3.20 12.08
C ASP A 188 -0.16 2.96 10.88
N GLN A 189 -1.46 2.83 11.13
CA GLN A 189 -2.48 2.40 10.16
C GLN A 189 -2.56 3.32 8.93
N SER A 190 -2.03 4.54 9.04
CA SER A 190 -1.90 5.55 8.00
C SER A 190 -0.84 5.23 6.92
N ASN A 191 0.14 4.36 7.21
CA ASN A 191 1.25 4.02 6.29
C ASN A 191 0.91 2.93 5.28
N PHE A 192 -0.25 2.29 5.41
CA PHE A 192 -0.67 1.26 4.47
C PHE A 192 -1.63 1.82 3.43
N ARG A 193 -1.54 1.31 2.21
CA ARG A 193 -2.51 1.60 1.17
C ARG A 193 -3.86 1.04 1.59
N ALA A 194 -4.84 1.93 1.81
CA ALA A 194 -6.22 1.56 2.07
C ALA A 194 -6.86 1.07 0.76
N GLY A 195 -7.59 -0.05 0.84
CA GLY A 195 -8.32 -0.64 -0.27
C GLY A 195 -7.63 -1.82 -0.95
N THR A 196 -8.42 -2.68 -1.58
CA THR A 196 -7.96 -3.78 -2.43
C THR A 196 -7.56 -3.25 -3.82
N PRO A 197 -6.47 -3.75 -4.42
CA PRO A 197 -6.09 -3.34 -5.76
C PRO A 197 -7.16 -3.76 -6.79
N ASN A 198 -7.22 -3.03 -7.90
CA ASN A 198 -8.27 -3.23 -8.92
C ASN A 198 -8.34 -4.67 -9.45
N TYR A 199 -7.21 -5.39 -9.51
CA TYR A 199 -7.19 -6.78 -9.96
C TYR A 199 -7.84 -7.74 -8.96
N LEU A 200 -7.82 -7.43 -7.67
CA LEU A 200 -8.40 -8.28 -6.62
C LEU A 200 -9.90 -8.09 -6.48
N ARG A 201 -10.39 -6.87 -6.74
CA ARG A 201 -11.82 -6.54 -6.61
C ARG A 201 -12.71 -7.47 -7.43
N THR A 202 -12.32 -7.79 -8.67
CA THR A 202 -13.08 -8.71 -9.52
C THR A 202 -13.14 -10.12 -8.93
N PHE A 203 -12.03 -10.62 -8.36
CA PHE A 203 -12.01 -11.93 -7.73
C PHE A 203 -12.81 -11.97 -6.43
N LEU A 204 -12.74 -10.91 -5.62
CA LEU A 204 -13.51 -10.79 -4.37
C LEU A 204 -15.01 -10.70 -4.65
N ASP A 205 -15.44 -9.87 -5.60
CA ASP A 205 -16.85 -9.76 -6.00
C ASP A 205 -17.39 -11.08 -6.58
N THR A 206 -16.55 -11.81 -7.33
CA THR A 206 -16.87 -13.16 -7.82
C THR A 206 -16.92 -14.19 -6.69
N ALA A 207 -16.04 -14.09 -5.69
CA ALA A 207 -16.03 -14.99 -4.54
C ALA A 207 -17.24 -14.77 -3.63
N ASP A 208 -17.58 -13.51 -3.36
CA ASP A 208 -18.74 -13.12 -2.54
C ASP A 208 -20.07 -13.53 -3.20
N THR A 209 -20.15 -13.48 -4.53
CA THR A 209 -21.33 -13.96 -5.28
C THR A 209 -21.49 -15.48 -5.26
N LEU A 210 -20.40 -16.23 -5.04
CA LEU A 210 -20.40 -17.70 -5.02
C LEU A 210 -20.45 -18.28 -3.60
N SER A 211 -20.04 -17.54 -2.58
CA SER A 211 -20.00 -18.04 -1.21
C SER A 211 -21.35 -17.85 -0.49
N PRO A 212 -21.96 -18.90 0.08
CA PRO A 212 -23.14 -18.78 0.94
C PRO A 212 -22.85 -18.14 2.31
N ILE A 213 -21.58 -17.83 2.60
CA ILE A 213 -21.10 -17.21 3.83
C ILE A 213 -20.32 -15.96 3.41
N PRO A 214 -20.66 -14.75 3.90
CA PRO A 214 -19.85 -13.56 3.61
C PRO A 214 -18.46 -13.78 4.20
N LEU A 215 -17.47 -13.99 3.34
CA LEU A 215 -16.08 -14.10 3.74
C LEU A 215 -15.59 -12.69 4.07
N TYR A 216 -15.78 -12.29 5.32
CA TYR A 216 -15.36 -11.00 5.86
C TYR A 216 -13.83 -10.94 5.93
N PHE A 217 -13.18 -10.80 4.79
CA PHE A 217 -11.75 -10.58 4.66
C PHE A 217 -11.42 -9.13 5.03
N GLY A 218 -11.40 -8.85 6.34
CA GLY A 218 -10.48 -7.87 6.95
C GLY A 218 -10.43 -6.44 6.38
N GLY A 219 -11.44 -6.00 5.64
CA GLY A 219 -11.65 -4.62 5.27
C GLY A 219 -12.35 -3.92 6.43
N GLU A 220 -11.59 -3.35 7.35
CA GLU A 220 -12.12 -2.26 8.15
C GLU A 220 -12.32 -1.07 7.20
N ASP A 221 -13.45 -1.06 6.50
CA ASP A 221 -13.91 0.05 5.69
C ASP A 221 -14.26 1.22 6.61
N LYS A 222 -13.24 1.97 7.02
CA LYS A 222 -13.41 3.38 7.38
C LYS A 222 -13.33 4.28 6.14
N ASN A 223 -13.73 3.78 4.97
CA ASN A 223 -13.97 4.65 3.83
C ASN A 223 -14.96 4.09 2.79
N ASP A 224 -16.01 3.42 3.25
CA ASP A 224 -17.26 3.29 2.50
C ASP A 224 -18.23 4.43 2.87
N GLN A 225 -17.69 5.65 2.90
CA GLN A 225 -18.42 6.83 2.48
C GLN A 225 -18.02 7.13 1.03
N VAL A 226 -18.16 6.12 0.16
CA VAL A 226 -18.61 6.43 -1.20
C VAL A 226 -20.05 6.91 -1.03
N GLU A 227 -20.19 8.17 -0.63
CA GLU A 227 -21.45 8.90 -0.63
C GLU A 227 -22.12 8.54 -1.96
N LYS A 228 -23.26 7.85 -1.93
CA LYS A 228 -24.07 7.68 -3.13
C LYS A 228 -24.39 9.10 -3.58
N LYS A 229 -23.70 9.59 -4.61
CA LYS A 229 -23.93 10.93 -5.15
C LYS A 229 -25.13 10.80 -6.07
N ILE A 230 -26.31 11.08 -5.52
CA ILE A 230 -27.52 11.17 -6.32
C ILE A 230 -27.48 12.47 -7.11
N VAL A 231 -27.89 12.39 -8.38
CA VAL A 231 -28.13 13.56 -9.20
C VAL A 231 -29.56 13.99 -8.92
N ILE A 232 -29.72 15.06 -8.12
CA ILE A 232 -31.02 15.69 -7.95
C ILE A 232 -31.14 16.86 -8.92
N ASN A 233 -32.34 17.12 -9.40
CA ASN A 233 -32.61 18.29 -10.22
C ASN A 233 -33.10 19.44 -9.33
N CYS A 234 -32.61 20.65 -9.59
CA CYS A 234 -33.14 21.84 -8.90
C CYS A 234 -34.60 22.09 -9.28
N ALA A 235 -35.47 22.33 -8.30
CA ALA A 235 -36.91 22.57 -8.51
C ALA A 235 -37.26 23.79 -9.38
N ILE A 236 -36.31 24.73 -9.57
CA ILE A 236 -36.55 26.02 -10.26
C ILE A 236 -35.89 26.06 -11.64
N CYS A 237 -34.64 25.61 -11.74
CA CYS A 237 -33.86 25.67 -13.00
C CYS A 237 -33.60 24.30 -13.64
N ASN A 238 -34.09 23.22 -13.03
CA ASN A 238 -33.92 21.82 -13.47
C ASN A 238 -32.46 21.41 -13.73
N SER A 239 -31.50 22.15 -13.18
CA SER A 239 -30.08 21.88 -13.32
C SER A 239 -29.70 20.63 -12.51
N PRO A 240 -28.99 19.65 -13.09
CA PRO A 240 -28.54 18.46 -12.38
C PRO A 240 -27.47 18.84 -11.36
N LEU A 241 -27.71 18.52 -10.09
CA LEU A 241 -26.81 18.77 -8.97
C LEU A 241 -26.44 17.45 -8.30
N LYS A 242 -25.14 17.24 -8.09
CA LYS A 242 -24.63 16.08 -7.34
C LYS A 242 -24.62 16.43 -5.86
N VAL A 243 -25.39 15.71 -5.07
CA VAL A 243 -25.39 15.82 -3.61
C VAL A 243 -25.24 14.44 -2.97
N PRO A 244 -24.59 14.37 -1.79
CA PRO A 244 -24.52 13.15 -1.01
C PRO A 244 -25.93 12.73 -0.59
N THR A 245 -26.26 11.42 -0.66
CA THR A 245 -27.54 10.88 -0.18
C THR A 245 -27.84 11.15 1.29
N GLU A 246 -26.82 11.45 2.09
CA GLU A 246 -26.94 11.62 3.54
C GLU A 246 -27.10 13.10 3.95
N TYR A 247 -27.03 14.04 3.00
CA TYR A 247 -27.13 15.46 3.30
C TYR A 247 -28.59 15.91 3.43
N LYS A 248 -29.09 15.97 4.67
CA LYS A 248 -30.35 16.64 5.02
C LYS A 248 -30.07 18.07 5.41
N GLY A 249 -30.34 19.02 4.52
CA GLY A 249 -30.04 20.43 4.76
C GLY A 249 -30.42 21.37 3.62
N LYS A 250 -30.14 22.67 3.82
CA LYS A 250 -30.38 23.71 2.81
C LYS A 250 -29.24 23.70 1.80
N VAL A 251 -29.50 23.22 0.58
CA VAL A 251 -28.54 23.25 -0.51
C VAL A 251 -28.76 24.50 -1.36
N LYS A 252 -27.67 25.20 -1.68
CA LYS A 252 -27.68 26.35 -2.58
C LYS A 252 -27.42 25.87 -3.99
N CYS A 253 -28.32 26.16 -4.92
CA CYS A 253 -28.09 25.83 -6.32
C CYS A 253 -26.96 26.70 -6.90
N PRO A 254 -25.95 26.14 -7.59
CA PRO A 254 -24.89 26.93 -8.23
C PRO A 254 -25.40 27.71 -9.45
N SER A 255 -26.49 27.27 -10.08
CA SER A 255 -27.02 27.86 -11.33
C SER A 255 -28.00 29.02 -11.06
N CYS A 256 -28.82 28.96 -10.00
CA CYS A 256 -29.80 30.00 -9.70
C CYS A 256 -29.64 30.67 -8.32
N GLY A 257 -28.74 30.18 -7.46
CA GLY A 257 -28.47 30.78 -6.15
C GLY A 257 -29.53 30.57 -5.07
N GLU A 258 -30.68 29.98 -5.42
CA GLU A 258 -31.80 29.74 -4.50
C GLU A 258 -31.49 28.60 -3.51
N LYS A 259 -32.02 28.71 -2.29
CA LYS A 259 -31.87 27.71 -1.23
C LYS A 259 -33.11 26.83 -1.19
N PHE A 260 -32.94 25.53 -1.40
CA PHE A 260 -34.02 24.56 -1.25
C PHE A 260 -33.64 23.48 -0.23
N GLN A 261 -34.65 22.86 0.39
CA GLN A 261 -34.47 21.79 1.36
C GLN A 261 -34.57 20.44 0.62
N ILE A 262 -33.71 19.51 0.99
CA ILE A 262 -33.73 18.12 0.53
C ILE A 262 -34.15 17.28 1.74
N ASP A 263 -35.23 16.54 1.61
CA ASP A 263 -35.81 15.67 2.65
C ASP A 263 -35.16 14.28 2.68
#